data_AF-A0AAU9U7L9-F1
#
_entry.id   AF-A0AAU9U7L9-F1
#
_cell.length_a   1.000
_cell.length_b   1.000
_cell.length_c   1.000
_cell.angle_alpha   90.00
_cell.angle_beta   90.00
_cell.angle_gamma   90.00
#
_symmetry.space_group_name_H-M   'P 1'
#
loop_
_entity.id
_entity.type
_entity.pdbx_description
1 polymer ?
#
loop_
_entity_poly.entity_id
_entity_poly.type
_entity_poly.pdbx_seq_one_letter_code
_entity_poly.pdbx_strand_id
1 'polypeptide(L)'
;MSNEDFENLLQLIIPYIQREDTNYQLSISPRMRLIITLRFLATGDSYKSLMYLFEVSFSTISLIVPEDVCEAISTVLEDHIKVPKDEGEWKTVARNFEIKWNFPHCIGAVDGKHVHIICPANTGTEYFNYKKTFSIVLMVIVDANYCFQCVHIGCQGRISDGGVYKNTSFYKELKENRLKISNPEPQPEREKFTPYVLVADDAFALTTA
;
A
#
# COMPACT_ATOMS: atom_id res chain seq x y z
N MET A 1 14.52 -10.06 -0.64
CA MET A 1 15.15 -8.97 0.11
C MET A 1 16.64 -9.23 0.13
N SER A 2 17.45 -8.30 -0.31
CA SER A 2 18.91 -8.44 -0.18
C SER A 2 19.31 -8.24 1.29
N ASN A 3 20.53 -8.64 1.65
CA ASN A 3 21.04 -8.38 3.01
C ASN A 3 21.13 -6.87 3.28
N GLU A 4 21.47 -6.07 2.27
CA GLU A 4 21.58 -4.62 2.39
C GLU A 4 20.21 -3.98 2.68
N ASP A 5 19.17 -4.38 1.94
CA ASP A 5 17.79 -3.91 2.20
C ASP A 5 17.33 -4.24 3.62
N PHE A 6 17.70 -5.43 4.11
CA PHE A 6 17.36 -5.86 5.46
C PHE A 6 18.03 -4.98 6.51
N GLU A 7 19.34 -4.72 6.40
CA GLU A 7 20.04 -3.85 7.34
C GLU A 7 19.53 -2.42 7.28
N ASN A 8 19.26 -1.90 6.07
CA ASN A 8 18.70 -0.56 5.89
C ASN A 8 17.34 -0.43 6.58
N LEU A 9 16.43 -1.38 6.37
CA LEU A 9 15.14 -1.41 7.04
C LEU A 9 15.30 -1.53 8.57
N LEU A 10 16.22 -2.39 9.03
CA LEU A 10 16.50 -2.58 10.44
C LEU A 10 16.94 -1.28 11.11
N GLN A 11 17.85 -0.51 10.49
CA GLN A 11 18.31 0.77 11.02
C GLN A 11 17.17 1.79 11.15
N LEU A 12 16.23 1.81 10.19
CA LEU A 12 15.09 2.72 10.23
C LEU A 12 14.12 2.39 11.38
N ILE A 13 13.87 1.11 11.65
CA ILE A 13 12.87 0.69 12.64
C ILE A 13 13.42 0.54 14.06
N ILE A 14 14.74 0.37 14.24
CA ILE A 14 15.39 0.23 15.57
C ILE A 14 14.87 1.24 16.60
N PRO A 15 14.76 2.55 16.29
CA PRO A 15 14.28 3.54 17.25
C PRO A 15 12.88 3.26 17.80
N TYR A 16 12.05 2.52 17.06
CA TYR A 16 10.66 2.21 17.41
C TYR A 16 10.52 0.86 18.11
N ILE A 17 11.37 -0.11 17.78
CA ILE A 17 11.20 -1.50 18.23
C ILE A 17 12.22 -1.95 19.27
N GLN A 18 13.25 -1.14 19.58
CA GLN A 18 14.22 -1.43 20.63
C GLN A 18 13.53 -1.43 22.00
N ARG A 19 13.78 -2.46 22.78
CA ARG A 19 13.35 -2.56 24.18
C ARG A 19 14.57 -2.57 25.09
N GLU A 20 14.35 -2.17 26.34
CA GLU A 20 15.41 -2.17 27.37
C GLU A 20 15.52 -3.55 28.01
N ASP A 21 16.76 -3.91 28.36
CA ASP A 21 17.02 -5.09 29.15
C ASP A 21 16.61 -4.85 30.61
N THR A 22 16.06 -5.88 31.24
CA THR A 22 15.68 -5.83 32.65
C THR A 22 16.62 -6.70 33.49
N ASN A 23 16.65 -6.47 34.79
CA ASN A 23 17.43 -7.29 35.73
C ASN A 23 17.02 -8.78 35.74
N TYR A 24 15.85 -9.13 35.18
CA TYR A 24 15.31 -10.48 35.16
C TYR A 24 15.37 -11.13 33.77
N GLN A 25 15.41 -10.35 32.69
CA GLN A 25 15.33 -10.87 31.33
C GLN A 25 15.94 -9.91 30.31
N LEU A 26 16.75 -10.48 29.41
CA LEU A 26 17.25 -9.80 28.20
C LEU A 26 16.11 -9.61 27.20
N SER A 27 16.05 -8.41 26.62
CA SER A 27 15.07 -8.09 25.59
C SER A 27 15.36 -8.85 24.30
N ILE A 28 14.29 -9.13 23.53
CA ILE A 28 14.45 -9.70 22.19
C ILE A 28 15.00 -8.60 21.28
N SER A 29 16.16 -8.87 20.66
CA SER A 29 16.83 -7.88 19.83
C SER A 29 15.94 -7.39 18.66
N PRO A 30 16.06 -6.12 18.23
CA PRO A 30 15.36 -5.59 17.06
C PRO A 30 15.51 -6.47 15.81
N ARG A 31 16.71 -7.01 15.61
CA ARG A 31 17.01 -7.90 14.49
C ARG A 31 16.14 -9.15 14.54
N MET A 32 16.03 -9.79 15.71
CA MET A 32 15.20 -10.99 15.88
C MET A 32 13.71 -10.66 15.70
N ARG A 33 13.24 -9.55 16.26
CA ARG A 33 11.87 -9.05 16.07
C ARG A 33 11.53 -8.88 14.58
N LEU A 34 12.43 -8.26 13.83
CA LEU A 34 12.28 -8.09 12.38
C LEU A 34 12.27 -9.41 11.63
N ILE A 35 13.19 -10.33 11.94
CA ILE A 35 13.25 -11.66 11.28
C ILE A 35 11.96 -12.45 11.50
N ILE A 36 11.45 -12.50 12.73
CA ILE A 36 10.20 -13.19 13.06
C ILE A 36 9.05 -12.62 12.23
N THR A 37 8.97 -11.29 12.15
CA THR A 37 7.91 -10.59 11.41
C THR A 37 8.02 -10.81 9.91
N LEU A 38 9.20 -10.67 9.32
CA LEU A 38 9.39 -10.93 7.89
C LEU A 38 9.11 -12.39 7.54
N ARG A 39 9.48 -13.33 8.42
CA ARG A 39 9.15 -14.75 8.24
C ARG A 39 7.64 -14.95 8.22
N PHE A 40 6.92 -14.35 9.16
CA PHE A 40 5.46 -14.39 9.21
C PHE A 40 4.82 -13.81 7.93
N LEU A 41 5.25 -12.62 7.51
CA LEU A 41 4.70 -11.93 6.33
C LEU A 41 4.96 -12.70 5.03
N ALA A 42 6.11 -13.36 4.91
CA ALA A 42 6.48 -14.10 3.72
C ALA A 42 5.73 -15.43 3.56
N THR A 43 5.45 -16.13 4.67
CA THR A 43 4.87 -17.49 4.61
C THR A 43 3.43 -17.59 5.07
N GLY A 44 2.93 -16.61 5.83
CA GLY A 44 1.63 -16.71 6.49
C GLY A 44 1.56 -17.83 7.55
N ASP A 45 2.72 -18.21 8.12
CA ASP A 45 2.79 -19.29 9.11
C ASP A 45 2.10 -18.89 10.43
N SER A 46 1.69 -19.87 11.22
CA SER A 46 1.07 -19.63 12.52
C SER A 46 2.10 -19.17 13.56
N TYR A 47 1.70 -18.31 14.50
CA TYR A 47 2.55 -17.92 15.62
C TYR A 47 2.98 -19.12 16.49
N LYS A 48 2.21 -20.22 16.51
CA LYS A 48 2.59 -21.46 17.21
C LYS A 48 3.79 -22.13 16.56
N SER A 49 3.81 -22.20 15.22
CA SER A 49 4.96 -22.71 14.48
C SER A 49 6.19 -21.83 14.68
N LEU A 50 6.02 -20.50 14.57
CA LEU A 50 7.10 -19.54 14.79
C LEU A 50 7.66 -19.60 16.21
N MET A 51 6.83 -19.89 17.22
CA MET A 51 7.28 -20.09 18.60
C MET A 51 8.31 -21.21 18.70
N TYR A 52 8.08 -22.36 18.06
CA TYR A 52 9.04 -23.46 18.07
C TYR A 52 10.29 -23.15 17.24
N LEU A 53 10.15 -22.38 16.15
CA LEU A 53 11.25 -22.05 15.26
C LEU A 53 12.23 -21.03 15.85
N PHE A 54 11.72 -20.03 16.57
CA PHE A 54 12.51 -18.92 17.11
C PHE A 54 12.66 -18.97 18.62
N GLU A 55 12.05 -19.96 19.29
CA GLU A 55 12.06 -20.13 20.75
C GLU A 55 11.52 -18.89 21.51
N VAL A 56 10.63 -18.13 20.86
CA VAL A 56 9.95 -16.96 21.43
C VAL A 56 8.49 -17.31 21.71
N SER A 57 8.00 -16.99 22.90
CA SER A 57 6.62 -17.34 23.30
C SER A 57 5.58 -16.83 22.30
N PHE A 58 4.52 -17.62 22.09
CA PHE A 58 3.39 -17.26 21.22
C PHE A 58 2.82 -15.87 21.55
N SER A 59 2.63 -15.57 22.84
CA SER A 59 2.10 -14.28 23.32
C SER A 59 3.03 -13.11 22.99
N THR A 60 4.34 -13.33 23.00
CA THR A 60 5.30 -12.28 22.64
C THR A 60 5.31 -12.05 21.14
N ILE A 61 5.23 -13.11 20.32
CA ILE A 61 5.13 -12.99 18.86
C ILE A 61 3.86 -12.24 18.45
N SER A 62 2.73 -12.50 19.12
CA SER A 62 1.46 -11.83 18.81
C SER A 62 1.47 -10.32 19.07
N LEU A 63 2.42 -9.83 19.89
CA LEU A 63 2.65 -8.39 20.09
C LEU A 63 3.71 -7.86 19.11
N ILE A 64 4.83 -8.59 18.96
CA ILE A 64 5.94 -8.19 18.08
C ILE A 64 5.48 -7.95 16.65
N VAL A 65 4.73 -8.89 16.08
CA VAL A 65 4.40 -8.88 14.66
C VAL A 65 3.50 -7.68 14.30
N PRO A 66 2.27 -7.56 14.85
CA PRO A 66 1.37 -6.47 14.46
C PRO A 66 1.72 -5.12 15.10
N GLU A 67 2.00 -5.08 16.41
CA GLU A 67 2.06 -3.82 17.18
C GLU A 67 3.45 -3.18 17.18
N ASP A 68 4.52 -3.98 17.22
CA ASP A 68 5.86 -3.41 17.20
C ASP A 68 6.38 -3.21 15.78
N VAL A 69 6.53 -4.30 15.03
CA VAL A 69 7.31 -4.28 13.79
C VAL A 69 6.48 -3.78 12.60
N CYS A 70 5.25 -4.27 12.41
CA CYS A 70 4.41 -3.80 11.30
C CYS A 70 4.04 -2.32 11.44
N GLU A 71 3.76 -1.84 12.65
CA GLU A 71 3.50 -0.42 12.91
C GLU A 71 4.75 0.44 12.67
N ALA A 72 5.92 0.01 13.15
CA ALA A 72 7.18 0.69 12.88
C ALA A 72 7.49 0.75 11.37
N ILE A 73 7.33 -0.37 10.65
CA ILE A 73 7.53 -0.42 9.19
C ILE A 73 6.59 0.56 8.48
N SER A 74 5.31 0.58 8.87
CA SER A 74 4.32 1.47 8.26
C SER A 74 4.69 2.94 8.49
N THR A 75 5.15 3.27 9.69
CA THR A 75 5.58 4.63 10.07
C THR A 75 6.81 5.09 9.28
N VAL A 76 7.87 4.28 9.23
CA VAL A 76 9.12 4.69 8.57
C VAL A 76 9.03 4.68 7.04
N LEU A 77 8.12 3.89 6.47
CA LEU A 77 7.93 3.79 5.03
C LEU A 77 6.80 4.68 4.51
N GLU A 78 6.06 5.37 5.37
CA GLU A 78 4.96 6.27 4.97
C GLU A 78 5.43 7.29 3.94
N ASP A 79 6.60 7.89 4.18
CA ASP A 79 7.22 8.87 3.28
C ASP A 79 7.66 8.30 1.92
N HIS A 80 7.66 6.98 1.72
CA HIS A 80 8.03 6.40 0.42
C HIS A 80 6.87 6.38 -0.57
N ILE A 81 5.62 6.49 -0.09
CA ILE A 81 4.43 6.52 -0.94
C ILE A 81 3.96 7.97 -1.06
N LYS A 82 4.35 8.62 -2.16
CA LYS A 82 4.03 10.03 -2.41
C LYS A 82 3.12 10.21 -3.62
N VAL A 83 2.02 10.90 -3.38
CA VAL A 83 1.18 11.44 -4.46
C VAL A 83 1.91 12.66 -5.04
N PRO A 84 2.04 12.76 -6.38
CA PRO A 84 2.62 13.95 -7.01
C PRO A 84 1.87 15.22 -6.60
N LYS A 85 2.62 16.28 -6.23
CA LYS A 85 2.07 17.52 -5.64
C LYS A 85 1.97 18.67 -6.63
N ASP A 86 2.78 18.63 -7.68
CA ASP A 86 2.91 19.72 -8.64
C ASP A 86 2.80 19.20 -10.08
N GLU A 87 2.40 20.11 -10.98
CA GLU A 87 2.25 19.85 -12.41
C GLU A 87 3.49 19.20 -13.04
N GLY A 88 4.69 19.64 -12.64
CA GLY A 88 5.95 19.09 -13.14
C GLY A 88 6.16 17.61 -12.77
N GLU A 89 5.73 17.21 -11.57
CA GLU A 89 5.81 15.81 -11.12
C GLU A 89 4.81 14.95 -11.90
N TRP A 90 3.58 15.44 -12.09
CA TRP A 90 2.58 14.75 -12.93
C TRP A 90 3.04 14.59 -14.38
N LYS A 91 3.65 15.62 -14.97
CA LYS A 91 4.25 15.55 -16.32
C LYS A 91 5.38 14.52 -16.38
N THR A 92 6.17 14.40 -15.32
CA THR A 92 7.24 13.40 -15.25
C THR A 92 6.66 11.99 -15.24
N VAL A 93 5.59 11.75 -14.48
CA VAL A 93 4.86 10.47 -14.48
C VAL A 93 4.30 10.17 -15.87
N ALA A 94 3.62 11.14 -16.49
CA ALA A 94 3.08 11.02 -17.84
C ALA A 94 4.13 10.69 -18.89
N ARG A 95 5.28 11.36 -18.83
CA ARG A 95 6.42 11.09 -19.70
C ARG A 95 6.97 9.68 -19.50
N ASN A 96 7.04 9.19 -18.26
CA ASN A 96 7.50 7.83 -17.99
C ASN A 96 6.55 6.78 -18.58
N PHE A 97 5.23 7.02 -18.53
CA PHE A 97 4.25 6.16 -19.19
C PHE A 97 4.38 6.19 -20.71
N GLU A 98 4.61 7.37 -21.30
CA GLU A 98 4.83 7.50 -22.74
C GLU A 98 6.07 6.72 -23.19
N ILE A 99 7.20 6.88 -22.49
CA ILE A 99 8.46 6.23 -22.85
C ILE A 99 8.38 4.71 -22.69
N LYS A 100 7.79 4.20 -21.60
CA LYS A 100 7.80 2.76 -21.28
C LYS A 100 6.66 1.99 -21.92
N TRP A 101 5.47 2.59 -21.96
CA TRP A 101 4.22 1.92 -22.30
C TRP A 101 3.58 2.48 -23.57
N ASN A 102 4.20 3.47 -24.21
CA ASN A 102 3.68 4.16 -25.39
C ASN A 102 2.27 4.74 -25.15
N PHE A 103 2.00 5.15 -23.92
CA PHE A 103 0.72 5.73 -23.52
C PHE A 103 0.92 7.17 -23.03
N PRO A 104 0.78 8.17 -23.92
CA PRO A 104 0.94 9.58 -23.55
C PRO A 104 -0.14 10.04 -22.58
N HIS A 105 0.21 10.99 -21.71
CA HIS A 105 -0.68 11.63 -20.73
C HIS A 105 -1.29 10.69 -19.67
N CYS A 106 -0.81 9.44 -19.53
CA CYS A 106 -1.20 8.59 -18.41
C CYS A 106 -0.51 9.04 -17.12
N ILE A 107 -1.27 9.38 -16.10
CA ILE A 107 -0.73 9.84 -14.81
C ILE A 107 -0.74 8.77 -13.73
N GLY A 108 -1.16 7.56 -14.07
CA GLY A 108 -1.18 6.43 -13.14
C GLY A 108 -2.14 5.33 -13.58
N ALA A 109 -1.92 4.12 -13.07
CA ALA A 109 -2.84 3.01 -13.21
C ALA A 109 -3.49 2.70 -11.87
N VAL A 110 -4.82 2.57 -11.85
CA VAL A 110 -5.61 2.32 -10.64
C VAL A 110 -6.10 0.88 -10.65
N ASP A 111 -5.94 0.18 -9.53
CA ASP A 111 -6.50 -1.15 -9.35
C ASP A 111 -6.85 -1.44 -7.89
N GLY A 112 -7.83 -2.33 -7.69
CA GLY A 112 -8.33 -2.80 -6.41
C GLY A 112 -7.96 -4.27 -6.16
N LYS A 113 -7.46 -4.59 -4.97
CA LYS A 113 -7.17 -5.95 -4.54
C LYS A 113 -7.92 -6.31 -3.26
N HIS A 114 -8.67 -7.41 -3.31
CA HIS A 114 -9.22 -8.03 -2.11
C HIS A 114 -8.13 -8.77 -1.32
N VAL A 115 -7.88 -8.32 -0.09
CA VAL A 115 -7.02 -9.03 0.87
C VAL A 115 -7.91 -9.89 1.74
N HIS A 116 -7.71 -11.20 1.70
CA HIS A 116 -8.49 -12.15 2.50
C HIS A 116 -8.24 -11.95 3.99
N ILE A 117 -9.33 -11.95 4.76
CA ILE A 117 -9.30 -11.86 6.20
C ILE A 117 -10.16 -12.95 6.82
N ILE A 118 -9.93 -13.23 8.10
CA ILE A 118 -10.89 -13.97 8.91
C ILE A 118 -12.07 -13.03 9.19
N CYS A 119 -13.29 -13.57 9.19
CA CYS A 119 -14.50 -12.80 9.52
C CYS A 119 -14.31 -12.09 10.87
N PRO A 120 -14.31 -10.74 10.90
CA PRO A 120 -14.21 -10.04 12.16
C PRO A 120 -15.46 -10.27 13.01
N ALA A 121 -15.30 -10.33 14.33
CA ALA A 121 -16.40 -10.57 15.25
C ALA A 121 -17.51 -9.53 15.08
N ASN A 122 -18.78 -9.98 15.11
CA ASN A 122 -19.97 -9.13 15.03
C ASN A 122 -20.15 -8.31 13.73
N THR A 123 -19.53 -8.72 12.61
CA THR A 123 -19.62 -7.97 11.33
C THR A 123 -20.59 -8.56 10.30
N GLY A 124 -21.19 -9.72 10.60
CA GLY A 124 -22.16 -10.38 9.71
C GLY A 124 -21.62 -10.61 8.30
N THR A 125 -22.12 -9.85 7.32
CA THR A 125 -21.72 -9.96 5.90
C THR A 125 -21.01 -8.72 5.36
N GLU A 126 -20.62 -7.78 6.22
CA GLU A 126 -20.01 -6.51 5.79
C GLU A 126 -18.73 -6.72 4.99
N TYR A 127 -17.87 -7.63 5.44
CA TYR A 127 -16.62 -7.97 4.75
C TYR A 127 -16.76 -9.11 3.74
N PHE A 128 -17.96 -9.67 3.59
CA PHE A 128 -18.20 -10.81 2.71
C PHE A 128 -18.31 -10.34 1.26
N ASN A 129 -17.37 -10.81 0.43
CA ASN A 129 -17.27 -10.43 -0.97
C ASN A 129 -18.03 -11.40 -1.90
N TYR A 130 -18.10 -11.05 -3.19
CA TYR A 130 -18.74 -11.87 -4.21
C TYR A 130 -18.06 -13.23 -4.45
N LYS A 131 -16.78 -13.38 -4.06
CA LYS A 131 -16.00 -14.64 -4.11
C LYS A 131 -16.28 -15.56 -2.92
N LYS A 132 -17.31 -15.26 -2.12
CA LYS A 132 -17.72 -16.01 -0.93
C LYS A 132 -16.62 -16.10 0.15
N THR A 133 -15.74 -15.10 0.21
CA THR A 133 -14.71 -14.96 1.26
C THR A 133 -14.86 -13.63 1.98
N PHE A 134 -14.26 -13.52 3.17
CA PHE A 134 -14.17 -12.24 3.87
C PHE A 134 -12.91 -11.51 3.41
N SER A 135 -13.02 -10.22 3.12
CA SER A 135 -11.90 -9.42 2.64
C SER A 135 -12.00 -7.95 2.99
N ILE A 136 -10.85 -7.29 3.06
CA ILE A 136 -10.73 -5.84 2.95
C ILE A 136 -10.23 -5.48 1.55
N VAL A 137 -10.59 -4.30 1.06
CA VAL A 137 -10.12 -3.78 -0.22
C VAL A 137 -8.87 -2.93 0.02
N LEU A 138 -7.83 -3.24 -0.75
CA LEU A 138 -6.63 -2.44 -0.96
C LEU A 138 -6.78 -1.76 -2.33
N MET A 139 -6.91 -0.44 -2.35
CA MET A 139 -6.98 0.36 -3.57
C MET A 139 -5.66 1.09 -3.77
N VAL A 140 -5.10 1.03 -4.99
CA VAL A 140 -3.76 1.53 -5.25
C VAL A 140 -3.69 2.25 -6.58
N ILE A 141 -2.88 3.31 -6.63
CA ILE A 141 -2.45 3.97 -7.86
C ILE A 141 -0.95 3.74 -8.02
N VAL A 142 -0.54 3.22 -9.17
CA VAL A 142 0.86 2.96 -9.52
C VAL A 142 1.35 3.86 -10.64
N ASP A 143 2.64 4.18 -10.61
CA ASP A 143 3.35 4.84 -11.71
C ASP A 143 3.79 3.84 -12.80
N ALA A 144 4.43 4.37 -13.85
CA ALA A 144 4.96 3.57 -14.96
C ALA A 144 6.08 2.60 -14.55
N ASN A 145 6.66 2.75 -13.35
CA ASN A 145 7.73 1.92 -12.80
C ASN A 145 7.21 0.86 -11.82
N TYR A 146 5.89 0.69 -11.70
CA TYR A 146 5.24 -0.17 -10.70
C TYR A 146 5.46 0.27 -9.26
N CYS A 147 5.79 1.55 -9.03
CA CYS A 147 5.89 2.14 -7.71
C CYS A 147 4.52 2.66 -7.26
N PHE A 148 4.17 2.41 -6.00
CA PHE A 148 2.93 2.94 -5.41
C PHE A 148 3.03 4.45 -5.23
N GLN A 149 2.05 5.17 -5.79
CA GLN A 149 1.90 6.62 -5.64
C GLN A 149 0.84 6.97 -4.61
N CYS A 150 -0.23 6.18 -4.57
CA CYS A 150 -1.32 6.34 -3.63
C CYS A 150 -1.82 4.97 -3.19
N VAL A 151 -2.08 4.83 -1.90
CA VAL A 151 -2.62 3.60 -1.31
C VAL A 151 -3.76 3.96 -0.37
N HIS A 152 -4.88 3.25 -0.50
CA HIS A 152 -6.02 3.36 0.39
C HIS A 152 -6.46 1.96 0.85
N ILE A 153 -6.39 1.71 2.16
CA ILE A 153 -6.60 0.39 2.77
C ILE A 153 -7.83 0.42 3.68
N GLY A 154 -8.57 -0.69 3.70
CA GLY A 154 -9.50 -0.98 4.81
C GLY A 154 -10.98 -0.84 4.47
N CYS A 155 -11.34 -0.56 3.21
CA CYS A 155 -12.73 -0.61 2.79
C CYS A 155 -13.29 -2.04 2.89
N GLN A 156 -14.57 -2.15 3.24
CA GLN A 156 -15.24 -3.43 3.37
C GLN A 156 -15.30 -4.16 2.01
N GLY A 157 -15.01 -5.47 2.01
CA GLY A 157 -14.97 -6.30 0.80
C GLY A 157 -16.29 -6.45 0.04
N ARG A 158 -17.41 -5.97 0.59
CA ARG A 158 -18.71 -5.92 -0.09
C ARG A 158 -18.83 -4.75 -1.08
N ILE A 159 -18.03 -3.71 -0.89
CA ILE A 159 -18.08 -2.48 -1.71
C ILE A 159 -17.37 -2.76 -3.04
N SER A 160 -17.92 -2.29 -4.16
CA SER A 160 -17.27 -2.38 -5.47
C SER A 160 -16.06 -1.46 -5.57
N ASP A 161 -15.11 -1.79 -6.44
CA ASP A 161 -13.87 -1.03 -6.64
C ASP A 161 -14.14 0.45 -6.98
N GLY A 162 -15.11 0.72 -7.87
CA GLY A 162 -15.55 2.08 -8.16
C GLY A 162 -16.19 2.82 -6.98
N GLY A 163 -16.84 2.10 -6.05
CA GLY A 163 -17.37 2.67 -4.80
C GLY A 163 -16.26 3.00 -3.80
N VAL A 164 -15.26 2.12 -3.69
CA VAL A 164 -14.06 2.36 -2.88
C VAL A 164 -13.28 3.55 -3.41
N TYR A 165 -13.05 3.62 -4.73
CA TYR A 165 -12.33 4.71 -5.37
C TYR A 165 -12.93 6.08 -5.07
N LYS A 166 -14.27 6.22 -5.18
CA LYS A 166 -14.97 7.49 -4.88
C LYS A 166 -14.81 7.94 -3.43
N ASN A 167 -14.56 7.02 -2.51
CA ASN A 167 -14.37 7.32 -1.09
C ASN A 167 -12.91 7.64 -0.72
N THR A 168 -11.96 7.43 -1.64
CA THR A 168 -10.55 7.73 -1.40
C THR A 168 -10.29 9.23 -1.22
N SER A 169 -9.26 9.58 -0.45
CA SER A 169 -8.75 10.96 -0.36
C SER A 169 -8.35 11.49 -1.73
N PHE A 170 -7.72 10.65 -2.55
CA PHE A 170 -7.32 10.95 -3.91
C PHE A 170 -8.48 11.45 -4.78
N TYR A 171 -9.61 10.73 -4.80
CA TYR A 171 -10.77 11.13 -5.60
C TYR A 171 -11.38 12.46 -5.14
N LYS A 172 -11.39 12.72 -3.83
CA LYS A 172 -11.85 14.00 -3.27
C LYS A 172 -10.95 15.15 -3.72
N GLU A 173 -9.64 14.99 -3.64
CA GLU A 173 -8.68 16.00 -4.08
C GLU A 173 -8.71 16.21 -5.60
N LEU A 174 -8.95 15.16 -6.37
CA LEU A 174 -9.17 15.23 -7.82
C LEU A 174 -10.41 16.07 -8.14
N LYS A 175 -11.54 15.83 -7.44
CA LYS A 175 -12.79 16.58 -7.67
C LYS A 175 -12.71 18.04 -7.25
N GLU A 176 -11.89 18.35 -6.26
CA GLU A 176 -11.67 19.71 -5.77
C GLU A 176 -10.54 20.45 -6.51
N ASN A 177 -9.98 19.86 -7.57
CA ASN A 177 -8.85 20.39 -8.35
C ASN A 177 -7.61 20.73 -7.49
N ARG A 178 -7.40 20.00 -6.39
CA ARG A 178 -6.27 20.22 -5.47
C ARG A 178 -4.99 19.49 -5.89
N LEU A 179 -5.12 18.48 -6.76
CA LEU A 179 -3.98 17.69 -7.25
C LEU A 179 -3.07 18.43 -8.24
N LYS A 180 -3.43 19.66 -8.67
CA LYS A 180 -2.66 20.46 -9.65
C LYS A 180 -2.21 19.64 -10.86
N ILE A 181 -3.14 18.89 -11.45
CA ILE A 181 -2.89 18.18 -12.70
C ILE A 181 -2.88 19.23 -13.81
N SER A 182 -1.90 19.16 -14.72
CA SER A 182 -1.81 20.10 -15.82
C SER A 182 -3.06 20.07 -16.70
N ASN A 183 -3.36 21.22 -17.31
CA ASN A 183 -4.44 21.32 -18.28
C ASN A 183 -4.18 20.38 -19.48
N PRO A 184 -5.22 19.99 -20.24
CA PRO A 184 -5.04 19.23 -21.47
C PRO A 184 -3.98 19.88 -22.37
N GLU A 185 -3.10 19.06 -22.95
CA GLU A 185 -2.03 19.50 -23.85
C GLU A 185 -2.17 18.79 -25.21
N PRO A 186 -1.65 19.36 -26.30
CA PRO A 186 -1.59 18.65 -27.58
C PRO A 186 -0.52 17.56 -27.51
N GLN A 187 -0.82 16.38 -28.08
CA GLN A 187 0.17 15.32 -28.21
C GLN A 187 1.16 15.64 -29.33
N PRO A 188 2.41 15.13 -29.25
CA PRO A 188 3.30 15.13 -30.40
C PRO A 188 2.54 14.50 -31.57
N GLU A 189 2.45 15.21 -32.70
CA GLU A 189 1.74 14.79 -33.93
C GLU A 189 0.21 14.93 -33.96
N ARG A 190 -0.44 15.43 -32.90
CA ARG A 190 -1.90 15.67 -32.89
C ARG A 190 -2.25 17.06 -32.37
N GLU A 191 -2.95 17.86 -33.19
CA GLU A 191 -3.48 19.17 -32.78
C GLU A 191 -4.58 19.08 -31.71
N LYS A 192 -5.13 17.89 -31.48
CA LYS A 192 -6.19 17.68 -30.51
C LYS A 192 -5.62 17.67 -29.09
N PHE A 193 -6.08 18.61 -28.29
CA PHE A 193 -5.85 18.64 -26.84
C PHE A 193 -6.39 17.36 -26.19
N THR A 194 -5.53 16.62 -25.51
CA THR A 194 -5.91 15.42 -24.77
C THR A 194 -5.65 15.63 -23.28
N PRO A 195 -6.62 15.28 -22.41
CA PRO A 195 -6.43 15.41 -20.97
C PRO A 195 -5.42 14.40 -20.44
N TYR A 196 -4.90 14.67 -19.25
CA TYR A 196 -4.21 13.66 -18.45
C TYR A 196 -5.23 12.68 -17.86
N VAL A 197 -4.93 11.39 -17.93
CA VAL A 197 -5.87 10.33 -17.59
C VAL A 197 -5.25 9.31 -16.65
N LEU A 198 -6.09 8.76 -15.78
CA LEU A 198 -5.79 7.52 -15.05
C LEU A 198 -6.34 6.35 -15.85
N VAL A 199 -5.54 5.28 -15.96
CA VAL A 199 -5.98 4.03 -16.58
C VAL A 199 -6.46 3.09 -15.50
N ALA A 200 -7.56 2.39 -15.74
CA ALA A 200 -8.12 1.41 -14.83
C ALA A 200 -8.85 0.33 -15.64
N ASP A 201 -9.28 -0.75 -14.98
CA ASP A 201 -10.11 -1.76 -15.62
C ASP A 201 -11.57 -1.30 -15.79
N ASP A 202 -12.39 -2.15 -16.42
CA ASP A 202 -13.80 -1.86 -16.72
C ASP A 202 -14.67 -1.70 -15.46
N ALA A 203 -14.18 -2.06 -14.26
CA ALA A 203 -14.91 -1.88 -13.02
C ALA A 203 -14.97 -0.39 -12.59
N PHE A 204 -14.13 0.46 -13.18
CA PHE A 204 -14.10 1.91 -12.92
C PHE A 204 -14.84 2.66 -14.02
N ALA A 205 -15.90 3.39 -13.63
CA ALA A 205 -16.66 4.19 -14.58
C ALA A 205 -15.83 5.34 -15.14
N LEU A 206 -15.80 5.46 -16.47
CA LEU A 206 -15.24 6.62 -17.16
C LEU A 206 -15.95 7.89 -16.68
N THR A 207 -15.18 8.83 -16.14
CA THR A 207 -15.68 10.12 -15.69
C THR A 207 -14.76 11.21 -16.18
N THR A 208 -15.34 12.27 -16.75
CA THR A 208 -14.64 13.52 -17.00
C THR A 208 -14.72 14.36 -15.73
N ALA A 209 -13.57 14.78 -15.20
CA ALA A 209 -13.50 15.73 -14.09
C ALA A 209 -13.93 17.12 -14.55
#